data_AF-A0A0D7E0B4-F1
#
_entry.id   AF-A0A0D7E0B4-F1
#
_cell.length_a   1.000
_cell.length_b   1.000
_cell.length_c   1.000
_cell.angle_alpha   90.00
_cell.angle_beta   90.00
_cell.angle_gamma   90.00
#
_symmetry.space_group_name_H-M   'P 1'
#
loop_
_entity.id
_entity.type
_entity.pdbx_description
1 polymer ?
#
loop_
_entity_poly.entity_id
_entity_poly.type
_entity_poly.pdbx_seq_one_letter_code
_entity_poly.pdbx_strand_id
1 'polypeptide(L)'
;MNSANSPLGKPLDRVDGPLKVTGKACYAAEADVPGLLYGAVVSSSIARGRIKGIDAAAAEALPGVRLVLTHQNRPPVASYDEPYEDDDAADGSP
;
A
#
# COMPACT_ATOMS: atom_id res chain seq x y z
N MET A 1 0.75 -45.93 1.10
CA MET A 1 0.73 -45.86 -0.37
C MET A 1 1.00 -44.41 -0.75
N ASN A 2 2.20 -44.11 -1.25
CA ASN A 2 2.55 -42.76 -1.72
C ASN A 2 1.85 -42.53 -3.05
N SER A 3 0.86 -41.63 -3.08
CA SER A 3 0.12 -41.28 -4.29
C SER A 3 1.09 -40.71 -5.34
N ALA A 4 1.13 -41.33 -6.52
CA ALA A 4 2.05 -41.06 -7.62
C ALA A 4 1.90 -39.67 -8.28
N ASN A 5 1.13 -38.75 -7.69
CA ASN A 5 0.83 -37.45 -8.27
C ASN A 5 1.15 -36.25 -7.37
N SER A 6 2.06 -36.41 -6.40
CA SER A 6 2.49 -35.29 -5.57
C SER A 6 3.14 -34.19 -6.45
N PRO A 7 2.75 -32.91 -6.31
CA PRO A 7 3.39 -31.79 -6.98
C PRO A 7 4.72 -31.39 -6.33
N LEU A 8 5.03 -31.91 -5.14
CA LEU A 8 6.24 -31.60 -4.40
C LEU A 8 7.49 -32.05 -5.18
N GLY A 9 8.45 -31.13 -5.35
CA GLY A 9 9.73 -31.38 -6.01
C GLY A 9 9.71 -31.34 -7.54
N LYS A 10 8.57 -31.02 -8.17
CA LYS A 10 8.45 -30.90 -9.64
C LYS A 10 8.66 -29.45 -10.09
N PRO A 11 9.32 -29.20 -11.25
CA PRO A 11 9.46 -27.86 -11.83
C PRO A 11 8.16 -27.44 -12.52
N LEU A 12 7.13 -27.14 -11.74
CA LEU A 12 5.84 -26.71 -12.28
C LEU A 12 5.91 -25.26 -12.75
N ASP A 13 5.30 -25.00 -13.90
CA ASP A 13 5.10 -23.63 -14.36
C ASP A 13 4.18 -22.87 -13.41
N ARG A 14 4.50 -21.61 -13.16
CA ARG A 14 3.65 -20.75 -12.34
C ARG A 14 2.42 -20.33 -13.14
N VAL A 15 1.25 -20.36 -12.50
CA VAL A 15 -0.02 -19.90 -13.08
C VAL A 15 0.04 -18.44 -13.57
N ASP A 16 0.81 -17.59 -12.89
CA ASP A 16 1.02 -16.18 -13.25
C ASP A 16 2.19 -15.95 -14.22
N GLY A 17 2.97 -16.99 -14.53
CA GLY A 17 4.18 -16.93 -15.34
C GLY A 17 3.94 -16.32 -16.72
N PRO A 18 3.01 -16.85 -17.54
CA PRO A 18 2.74 -16.33 -18.87
C PRO A 18 2.37 -14.83 -18.88
N LEU A 19 1.57 -14.37 -17.94
CA LEU A 19 1.18 -12.95 -17.86
C LEU A 19 2.39 -12.06 -17.56
N LYS A 20 3.26 -12.48 -16.63
CA LYS A 20 4.46 -11.71 -16.26
C LYS A 20 5.49 -11.65 -17.39
N VAL A 21 5.79 -12.78 -18.04
CA VAL A 21 6.83 -12.83 -19.09
C VAL A 21 6.37 -12.21 -20.42
N THR A 22 5.06 -12.02 -20.61
CA THR A 22 4.51 -11.35 -21.79
C THR A 22 4.16 -9.87 -21.57
N GLY A 23 4.40 -9.34 -20.36
CA GLY A 23 4.02 -7.95 -20.01
C GLY A 23 2.51 -7.72 -19.95
N LYS A 24 1.71 -8.79 -19.78
CA LYS A 24 0.25 -8.72 -19.66
C LYS A 24 -0.24 -8.69 -18.22
N ALA A 25 0.64 -8.94 -17.26
CA ALA A 25 0.32 -8.78 -15.85
C ALA A 25 0.17 -7.28 -15.55
N CYS A 26 -1.02 -6.87 -15.10
CA CYS A 26 -1.28 -5.50 -14.66
C CYS A 26 -0.79 -5.33 -13.22
N TYR A 27 0.10 -4.38 -13.00
CA TYR A 27 0.59 -4.00 -11.67
C TYR A 27 -0.16 -2.78 -11.14
N ALA A 28 -0.03 -2.51 -9.84
CA ALA A 28 -0.77 -1.43 -9.17
C ALA A 28 -0.61 -0.05 -9.82
N ALA A 29 0.57 0.23 -10.39
CA ALA A 29 0.86 1.51 -11.06
C ALA A 29 0.21 1.66 -12.45
N GLU A 30 -0.33 0.57 -13.02
CA GLU A 30 -0.89 0.53 -14.38
C GLU A 30 -2.43 0.56 -14.36
N ALA A 31 -3.04 0.53 -13.18
CA ALA A 31 -4.48 0.61 -13.03
C ALA A 31 -4.97 2.02 -13.42
N ASP A 32 -5.84 2.09 -14.44
CA ASP A 32 -6.55 3.32 -14.80
C ASP A 32 -7.81 3.46 -13.96
N VAL A 33 -7.77 4.38 -12.99
CA VAL A 33 -8.89 4.65 -12.07
C VAL A 33 -9.43 6.05 -12.32
N PRO A 34 -10.72 6.20 -12.68
CA PRO A 34 -11.32 7.51 -12.87
C PRO A 34 -11.20 8.38 -11.61
N GLY A 35 -10.67 9.60 -11.76
CA GLY A 35 -10.50 10.54 -10.65
C GLY A 35 -9.33 10.22 -9.71
N LEU A 36 -8.38 9.37 -10.12
CA LEU A 36 -7.19 9.04 -9.35
C LEU A 36 -6.42 10.31 -8.93
N LEU A 37 -6.17 10.45 -7.62
CA LEU A 37 -5.25 11.44 -7.08
C LEU A 37 -3.85 10.85 -6.97
N TYR A 38 -2.84 11.67 -7.23
CA TYR A 38 -1.44 11.31 -7.04
C TYR A 38 -0.93 11.85 -5.71
N GLY A 39 -0.19 11.02 -4.98
CA GLY A 39 0.43 11.39 -3.71
C GLY A 39 1.95 11.50 -3.82
N ALA A 40 2.53 12.45 -3.09
CA ALA A 40 3.97 12.57 -2.90
C ALA A 40 4.28 12.72 -1.41
N VAL A 41 5.32 12.04 -0.94
CA VAL A 41 5.73 12.05 0.47
C VAL A 41 6.85 13.07 0.67
N VAL A 42 6.68 13.97 1.64
CA VAL A 42 7.73 14.87 2.11
C VAL A 42 8.42 14.22 3.31
N SER A 43 9.62 13.69 3.09
CA SER A 43 10.41 12.99 4.11
C SER A 43 11.33 13.93 4.88
N SER A 44 11.70 13.53 6.10
CA SER A 44 12.70 14.25 6.91
C SER A 44 14.05 14.31 6.20
N SER A 45 14.69 15.47 6.20
CA SER A 45 16.05 15.67 5.70
C SER A 45 17.14 15.36 6.73
N ILE A 46 16.74 15.03 7.97
CA ILE A 46 17.63 14.70 9.08
C ILE A 46 17.29 13.32 9.67
N ALA A 47 18.30 12.63 10.20
CA ALA A 47 18.14 11.30 10.80
C ALA A 47 17.29 11.32 12.08
N ARG A 48 17.38 12.38 12.89
CA ARG A 48 16.62 12.52 14.14
C ARG A 48 16.32 13.97 14.47
N GLY A 49 15.07 14.25 14.80
CA GLY A 49 14.62 15.57 15.26
C GLY A 49 13.23 15.51 15.88
N ARG A 50 12.73 16.68 16.29
CA ARG A 50 11.35 16.87 16.75
C ARG A 50 10.67 17.85 15.80
N ILE A 51 9.50 17.48 15.29
CA ILE A 51 8.65 18.37 14.49
C ILE A 51 8.18 19.51 15.41
N LYS A 52 8.59 20.74 15.11
CA LYS A 52 8.10 21.95 15.81
C LYS A 52 6.85 22.53 15.16
N GLY A 53 6.67 22.29 13.86
CA GLY A 53 5.55 22.76 13.06
C GLY A 53 5.67 22.26 11.62
N ILE A 54 4.56 22.37 10.89
CA ILE A 54 4.46 22.08 9.46
C ILE A 54 3.75 23.29 8.85
N ASP A 55 4.39 23.96 7.91
CA ASP A 55 3.76 25.01 7.09
C ASP A 55 3.51 24.43 5.69
N ALA A 56 2.24 24.27 5.34
CA ALA A 56 1.79 23.70 4.09
C ALA A 56 1.19 24.76 3.13
N ALA A 57 1.12 26.03 3.54
CA ALA A 57 0.31 27.04 2.86
C ALA A 57 0.70 27.23 1.39
N ALA A 58 2.00 27.22 1.11
CA ALA A 58 2.50 27.33 -0.27
C ALA A 58 2.09 26.15 -1.15
N ALA A 59 2.08 24.93 -0.61
CA ALA A 59 1.67 23.74 -1.37
C ALA A 59 0.15 23.71 -1.57
N GLU A 60 -0.63 24.05 -0.55
CA GLU A 60 -2.10 24.11 -0.63
C GLU A 60 -2.61 25.15 -1.63
N ALA A 61 -1.85 26.22 -1.86
CA ALA A 61 -2.20 27.26 -2.83
C ALA A 61 -1.94 26.87 -4.30
N LEU A 62 -1.23 25.76 -4.57
CA LEU A 62 -0.91 25.35 -5.93
C LEU A 62 -2.13 24.76 -6.66
N PRO A 63 -2.38 25.16 -7.92
CA PRO A 63 -3.42 24.53 -8.73
C PRO A 63 -3.19 23.02 -8.85
N GLY A 64 -4.24 22.24 -8.60
CA GLY A 64 -4.21 20.77 -8.67
C GLY A 64 -3.85 20.06 -7.36
N VAL A 65 -3.36 20.77 -6.34
CA VAL A 65 -3.19 20.18 -5.00
C VAL A 65 -4.56 20.04 -4.35
N ARG A 66 -4.96 18.80 -4.10
CA ARG A 66 -6.28 18.50 -3.50
C ARG A 66 -6.27 18.53 -1.98
N LEU A 67 -5.14 18.16 -1.35
CA LEU A 67 -4.98 18.03 0.09
C LEU A 67 -3.49 17.94 0.45
N VAL A 68 -3.07 18.62 1.53
CA VAL A 68 -1.84 18.30 2.23
C VAL A 68 -2.19 17.52 3.51
N LEU A 69 -1.83 16.24 3.53
CA LEU A 69 -2.15 15.34 4.64
C LEU A 69 -1.04 15.41 5.70
N THR A 70 -1.43 15.66 6.96
CA THR A 70 -0.54 15.70 8.11
C THR A 70 -1.15 14.95 9.30
N HIS A 71 -0.41 14.85 10.40
CA HIS A 71 -0.94 14.31 11.65
C HIS A 71 -2.17 15.08 12.20
N GLN A 72 -2.43 16.30 11.74
CA GLN A 72 -3.54 17.14 12.22
C GLN A 72 -4.87 16.84 11.52
N ASN A 73 -4.83 16.30 10.29
CA ASN A 73 -6.03 16.09 9.47
C ASN A 73 -6.12 14.66 8.89
N ARG A 74 -5.20 13.76 9.27
CA ARG A 74 -5.31 12.35 8.91
C ARG A 74 -6.58 11.72 9.50
N PRO A 75 -7.21 10.76 8.81
CA PRO A 75 -8.24 9.93 9.41
C PRO A 75 -7.73 9.23 10.69
N PRO A 76 -8.62 8.91 11.65
CA PRO A 76 -8.30 7.99 12.71
C PRO A 76 -7.80 6.68 12.11
N VAL A 77 -6.74 6.12 12.70
CA VAL A 77 -6.24 4.78 12.36
C VAL A 77 -6.16 4.03 13.67
N ALA A 78 -6.37 2.71 13.63
CA ALA A 78 -6.19 1.87 14.79
C ALA A 78 -4.80 2.12 15.41
N SER A 79 -4.78 2.52 16.68
CA SER A 79 -3.56 2.60 17.48
C SER A 79 -3.38 1.32 18.27
N TYR A 80 -2.17 1.09 18.79
CA TYR A 80 -1.72 -0.14 19.47
C TYR A 80 -2.63 -0.73 20.56
N ASP A 81 -3.67 -0.01 21.02
CA ASP A 81 -4.58 -0.41 22.09
C ASP A 81 -6.05 -0.57 21.64
N GLU A 82 -6.37 -0.36 20.35
CA GLU A 82 -7.73 -0.56 19.82
C GLU A 82 -7.81 -1.94 19.13
N PRO A 83 -8.76 -2.82 19.51
CA PRO A 83 -9.00 -4.06 18.78
C PRO A 83 -9.47 -3.71 17.37
N TYR A 84 -8.56 -3.87 16.40
CA TYR A 84 -8.85 -3.77 14.98
C TYR A 84 -9.10 -5.17 14.44
N GLU A 85 -10.35 -5.47 14.08
CA GLU A 85 -10.60 -6.60 13.18
C GLU A 85 -10.27 -6.14 11.76
N ASP A 86 -9.28 -6.81 11.17
CA ASP A 86 -8.97 -6.65 9.75
C ASP A 86 -10.13 -7.22 8.93
N ASP A 87 -10.54 -6.53 7.85
CA ASP A 87 -11.60 -7.02 6.96
C ASP A 87 -11.25 -8.38 6.33
N ASP A 88 -9.94 -8.71 6.30
CA ASP A 88 -9.38 -9.97 5.81
C ASP A 88 -8.86 -10.89 6.95
N ALA A 89 -9.14 -10.58 8.23
CA ALA A 89 -8.76 -11.46 9.32
C ALA A 89 -9.46 -12.82 9.16
N ALA A 90 -8.69 -13.90 9.21
CA ALA A 90 -9.26 -15.23 9.33
C ALA A 90 -10.06 -15.34 10.64
N ASP A 91 -11.13 -16.13 10.63
CA ASP A 91 -11.94 -16.38 11.80
C ASP A 91 -11.12 -17.07 12.91
N GLY A 92 -10.88 -16.36 14.02
CA GLY A 92 -10.11 -16.89 15.14
C GLY A 92 -9.46 -15.81 15.98
N SER A 93 -9.07 -16.18 17.20
CA SER A 93 -8.15 -15.36 18.00
C SER A 93 -6.70 -15.64 17.55
N PRO A 94 -5.77 -14.68 17.69
CA PRO A 94 -4.35 -14.91 17.40
C PRO A 94 -3.74 -16.06 18.22
#